data_AF-A0A2E8QXC6-F1
#
_entry.id   AF-A0A2E8QXC6-F1
#
_cell.length_a   1.000
_cell.length_b   1.000
_cell.length_c   1.000
_cell.angle_alpha   90.00
_cell.angle_beta   90.00
_cell.angle_gamma   90.00
#
_symmetry.space_group_name_H-M   'P 1'
#
loop_
_entity.id
_entity.type
_entity.pdbx_description
1 polymer ?
#
loop_
_entity_poly.entity_id
_entity_poly.type
_entity_poly.pdbx_seq_one_letter_code
_entity_poly.pdbx_strand_id
1 'polypeptide(L)'
;HDHLLRGWSVFFKLTPDSLAAAGQQAEAALAVDPDYTTANTLIAWRYFFEVLLSWSTDQGSDLMRARKAGEDAILIDDGYANAHAVLCFVHMLLRNFDQAQAAANRAVNLNPNLAIGHFVRCGMNGFTGHGKEGFEDIAKAMRLSPRDPFRWCFLNVKVCCHIALRDHEAGLAAASELITLRPDYIFGPLNLAVCCGHLGLIERGQHALADTLRIESNFDRAFIENAWPWKAEKDMEHVLEGLRLAGWEG
;
A
#
# COMPACT_ATOMS: atom_id res chain seq x y z
N HIS A 1 10.44 23.48 -12.61
CA HIS A 1 11.18 22.22 -12.89
C HIS A 1 12.07 21.76 -11.73
N ASP A 2 12.94 22.62 -11.17
CA ASP A 2 13.86 22.28 -10.07
C ASP A 2 13.16 21.79 -8.77
N HIS A 3 12.06 22.44 -8.36
CA HIS A 3 11.27 22.03 -7.19
C HIS A 3 10.82 20.57 -7.26
N LEU A 4 10.34 20.10 -8.42
CA LEU A 4 9.82 18.75 -8.55
C LEU A 4 10.91 17.68 -8.42
N LEU A 5 12.08 17.89 -9.03
CA LEU A 5 13.19 16.95 -8.92
C LEU A 5 13.64 16.82 -7.45
N ARG A 6 13.69 17.93 -6.73
CA ARG A 6 13.96 17.94 -5.28
C ARG A 6 12.85 17.21 -4.52
N GLY A 7 11.59 17.46 -4.86
CA GLY A 7 10.41 16.82 -4.27
C GLY A 7 10.47 15.30 -4.36
N TRP A 8 10.67 14.74 -5.56
CA TRP A 8 10.83 13.29 -5.73
C TRP A 8 12.08 12.75 -5.04
N SER A 9 13.20 13.47 -5.11
CA SER A 9 14.44 13.04 -4.46
C SER A 9 14.29 12.90 -2.94
N VAL A 10 13.55 13.80 -2.28
CA VAL A 10 13.31 13.69 -0.84
C VAL A 10 12.21 12.68 -0.52
N PHE A 11 11.18 12.57 -1.37
CA PHE A 11 10.07 11.61 -1.19
C PHE A 11 10.55 10.17 -0.99
N PHE A 12 11.54 9.71 -1.76
CA PHE A 12 12.06 8.33 -1.65
C PHE A 12 12.72 8.01 -0.30
N LYS A 13 13.04 9.01 0.55
CA LYS A 13 13.53 8.77 1.91
C LYS A 13 12.45 8.23 2.83
N LEU A 14 11.18 8.53 2.54
CA LEU A 14 10.00 8.03 3.23
C LEU A 14 10.08 8.10 4.77
N THR A 15 10.36 9.31 5.26
CA THR A 15 10.17 9.75 6.65
C THR A 15 9.08 10.82 6.72
N PRO A 16 8.48 11.10 7.90
CA PRO A 16 7.48 12.16 8.04
C PRO A 16 7.96 13.51 7.48
N ASP A 17 9.16 13.94 7.89
CA ASP A 17 9.77 15.19 7.43
C ASP A 17 9.99 15.21 5.90
N SER A 18 10.39 14.07 5.33
CA SER A 18 10.65 13.99 3.89
C SER A 18 9.37 14.04 3.05
N LEU A 19 8.26 13.47 3.55
CA LEU A 19 6.96 13.53 2.90
C LEU A 19 6.38 14.95 2.97
N ALA A 20 6.47 15.59 4.13
CA ALA A 20 6.11 16.99 4.29
C ALA A 20 6.92 17.90 3.34
N ALA A 21 8.24 17.71 3.28
CA ALA A 21 9.11 18.44 2.37
C ALA A 21 8.77 18.18 0.88
N ALA A 22 8.50 16.93 0.51
CA ALA A 22 8.07 16.58 -0.85
C ALA A 22 6.78 17.32 -1.24
N GLY A 23 5.81 17.37 -0.32
CA GLY A 23 4.56 18.12 -0.50
C GLY A 23 4.79 19.61 -0.72
N GLN A 24 5.60 20.25 0.12
CA GLN A 24 5.95 21.67 -0.04
C GLN A 24 6.59 21.95 -1.40
N GLN A 25 7.48 21.05 -1.88
CA GLN A 25 8.07 21.20 -3.20
C GLN A 25 7.05 21.01 -4.33
N ALA A 26 6.09 20.10 -4.18
CA ALA A 26 5.02 19.90 -5.14
C ALA A 26 4.08 21.11 -5.21
N GLU A 27 3.67 21.65 -4.06
CA GLU A 27 2.86 22.87 -3.96
C GLU A 27 3.57 24.09 -4.57
N ALA A 28 4.86 24.26 -4.29
CA ALA A 28 5.67 25.30 -4.91
C ALA A 28 5.76 25.15 -6.44
N ALA A 29 5.80 23.91 -6.94
CA ALA A 29 5.77 23.65 -8.38
C ALA A 29 4.41 24.03 -9.00
N LEU A 30 3.30 23.71 -8.32
CA LEU A 30 1.93 24.07 -8.77
C LEU A 30 1.65 25.58 -8.71
N ALA A 31 2.29 26.30 -7.79
CA ALA A 31 2.19 27.77 -7.74
C ALA A 31 2.82 28.44 -8.98
N VAL A 32 3.77 27.78 -9.63
CA VAL A 32 4.41 28.25 -10.88
C VAL A 32 3.66 27.73 -12.10
N ASP A 33 3.24 26.47 -12.07
CA ASP A 33 2.53 25.79 -13.15
C ASP A 33 1.38 24.94 -12.58
N PRO A 34 0.15 25.49 -12.54
CA PRO A 34 -1.01 24.79 -11.98
C PRO A 34 -1.37 23.49 -12.70
N ASP A 35 -0.98 23.35 -13.98
CA ASP A 35 -1.28 22.21 -14.82
C ASP A 35 -0.14 21.16 -14.77
N TYR A 36 0.63 21.11 -13.68
CA TYR A 36 1.77 20.21 -13.60
C TYR A 36 1.39 18.83 -13.04
N THR A 37 0.99 17.90 -13.92
CA THR A 37 0.53 16.53 -13.60
C THR A 37 1.38 15.80 -12.56
N THR A 38 2.70 15.86 -12.74
CA THR A 38 3.67 15.17 -11.86
C THR A 38 3.71 15.72 -10.44
N ALA A 39 3.42 17.01 -10.22
CA ALA A 39 3.34 17.62 -8.90
C ALA A 39 2.07 17.19 -8.17
N ASN A 40 0.92 17.21 -8.87
CA ASN A 40 -0.34 16.67 -8.36
C ASN A 40 -0.20 15.18 -7.97
N THR A 41 0.48 14.38 -8.79
CA THR A 41 0.76 12.97 -8.48
C THR A 41 1.64 12.81 -7.24
N LEU A 42 2.64 13.69 -7.03
CA LEU A 42 3.49 13.66 -5.83
C LEU A 42 2.69 14.00 -4.57
N ILE A 43 1.76 14.95 -4.64
CA ILE A 43 0.83 15.27 -3.54
C ILE A 43 -0.06 14.06 -3.22
N ALA A 44 -0.60 13.39 -4.23
CA ALA A 44 -1.41 12.20 -4.04
C ALA A 44 -0.63 11.09 -3.33
N TRP A 45 0.61 10.83 -3.76
CA TRP A 45 1.48 9.84 -3.12
C TRP A 45 1.84 10.21 -1.69
N ARG A 46 2.13 11.48 -1.42
CA ARG A 46 2.40 11.97 -0.06
C ARG A 46 1.27 11.59 0.89
N TYR A 47 0.05 12.03 0.60
CA TYR A 47 -1.10 11.77 1.47
C TYR A 47 -1.39 10.28 1.59
N PHE A 48 -1.27 9.52 0.49
CA PHE A 48 -1.40 8.06 0.55
C PHE A 48 -0.40 7.42 1.53
N PHE A 49 0.89 7.79 1.45
CA PHE A 49 1.90 7.21 2.33
C PHE A 49 1.77 7.68 3.79
N GLU A 50 1.36 8.93 4.03
CA GLU A 50 1.03 9.42 5.37
C GLU A 50 -0.08 8.56 6.02
N VAL A 51 -1.08 8.15 5.24
CA VAL A 51 -2.14 7.23 5.72
C VAL A 51 -1.62 5.80 5.88
N LEU A 52 -0.93 5.25 4.86
CA LEU A 52 -0.44 3.87 4.85
C LEU A 52 0.51 3.57 6.03
N LEU A 53 1.30 4.55 6.44
CA LEU A 53 2.32 4.43 7.49
C LEU A 53 1.80 4.89 8.86
N SER A 54 0.50 5.12 9.01
CA SER A 54 -0.13 5.59 10.25
C SER A 54 0.45 6.92 10.77
N TRP A 55 0.82 7.83 9.87
CA TRP A 55 1.32 9.18 10.22
C TRP A 55 0.27 10.28 10.03
N SER A 56 -0.84 9.97 9.36
CA SER A 56 -1.99 10.86 9.24
C SER A 56 -2.80 10.90 10.54
N THR A 57 -3.21 12.10 10.95
CA THR A 57 -4.12 12.32 12.08
C THR A 57 -5.60 12.40 11.68
N ASP A 58 -5.89 12.52 10.38
CA ASP A 58 -7.23 12.53 9.80
C ASP A 58 -7.21 11.78 8.46
N GLN A 59 -7.21 10.44 8.56
CA GLN A 59 -7.05 9.55 7.41
C GLN A 59 -8.13 9.79 6.35
N GLY A 60 -9.37 10.06 6.75
CA GLY A 60 -10.47 10.30 5.83
C GLY A 60 -10.24 11.56 4.99
N SER A 61 -9.85 12.67 5.63
CA SER A 61 -9.54 13.92 4.95
C SER A 61 -8.32 13.79 4.04
N ASP A 62 -7.27 13.13 4.50
CA ASP A 62 -6.04 12.95 3.71
C ASP A 62 -6.24 12.02 2.51
N LEU A 63 -7.04 10.96 2.63
CA LEU A 63 -7.43 10.14 1.48
C LEU A 63 -8.26 10.92 0.46
N MET A 64 -9.12 11.82 0.91
CA MET A 64 -9.89 12.69 0.00
C MET A 64 -8.99 13.71 -0.71
N ARG A 65 -7.97 14.25 -0.03
CA ARG A 65 -6.94 15.09 -0.66
C ARG A 65 -6.09 14.31 -1.65
N ALA A 66 -5.69 13.09 -1.30
CA ALA A 66 -4.95 12.19 -2.19
C ALA A 66 -5.76 11.89 -3.46
N ARG A 67 -7.06 11.60 -3.30
CA ARG A 67 -7.97 11.32 -4.40
C ARG A 67 -8.09 12.53 -5.32
N LYS A 68 -8.37 13.70 -4.75
CA LYS A 68 -8.49 14.95 -5.51
C LYS A 68 -7.21 15.23 -6.31
N ALA A 69 -6.04 15.14 -5.68
CA ALA A 69 -4.77 15.40 -6.36
C ALA A 69 -4.52 14.40 -7.51
N GLY A 70 -4.86 13.11 -7.31
CA GLY A 70 -4.78 12.12 -8.38
C GLY A 70 -5.77 12.39 -9.54
N GLU A 71 -7.01 12.77 -9.22
CA GLU A 71 -8.06 13.11 -10.20
C GLU A 71 -7.67 14.37 -11.00
N ASP A 72 -7.14 15.40 -10.32
CA ASP A 72 -6.63 16.61 -10.96
C ASP A 72 -5.45 16.28 -11.91
N ALA A 73 -4.55 15.36 -11.52
CA ALA A 73 -3.48 14.89 -12.40
C ALA A 73 -4.01 14.19 -13.67
N ILE A 74 -5.03 13.33 -13.54
CA ILE A 74 -5.67 12.69 -14.71
C ILE A 74 -6.38 13.71 -15.59
N LEU A 75 -7.03 14.72 -15.00
CA LEU A 75 -7.73 15.76 -15.77
C LEU A 75 -6.76 16.54 -16.67
N ILE A 76 -5.54 16.77 -16.18
CA ILE A 76 -4.47 17.42 -16.94
C ILE A 76 -3.87 16.47 -17.98
N ASP A 77 -3.52 15.25 -17.58
CA ASP A 77 -2.93 14.23 -18.45
C ASP A 77 -3.42 12.82 -18.10
N ASP A 78 -4.50 12.38 -18.78
CA ASP A 78 -5.04 11.03 -18.64
C ASP A 78 -4.06 9.93 -19.11
N GLY A 79 -3.02 10.30 -19.89
CA GLY A 79 -1.96 9.40 -20.31
C GLY A 79 -0.92 9.11 -19.21
N TYR A 80 -0.96 9.84 -18.10
CA TYR A 80 0.04 9.70 -17.04
C TYR A 80 -0.22 8.48 -16.15
N ALA A 81 0.35 7.35 -16.53
CA ALA A 81 0.18 6.06 -15.86
C ALA A 81 0.40 6.08 -14.33
N ASN A 82 1.27 6.96 -13.82
CA ASN A 82 1.55 7.05 -12.39
C ASN A 82 0.38 7.69 -11.59
N ALA A 83 -0.37 8.62 -12.19
CA ALA A 83 -1.59 9.18 -11.56
C ALA A 83 -2.67 8.09 -11.39
N HIS A 84 -2.85 7.24 -12.40
CA HIS A 84 -3.72 6.06 -12.30
C HIS A 84 -3.22 5.07 -11.24
N ALA A 85 -1.90 4.90 -11.11
CA ALA A 85 -1.32 3.99 -10.12
C ALA A 85 -1.58 4.44 -8.67
N VAL A 86 -1.45 5.73 -8.35
CA VAL A 86 -1.77 6.22 -6.99
C VAL A 86 -3.27 6.17 -6.72
N LEU A 87 -4.11 6.52 -7.69
CA LEU A 87 -5.57 6.48 -7.55
C LEU A 87 -6.09 5.07 -7.32
N CYS A 88 -5.45 4.05 -7.88
CA CYS A 88 -5.75 2.66 -7.55
C CYS A 88 -5.73 2.46 -6.03
N PHE A 89 -4.62 2.71 -5.34
CA PHE A 89 -4.55 2.49 -3.91
C PHE A 89 -5.43 3.42 -3.10
N VAL A 90 -5.55 4.70 -3.50
CA VAL A 90 -6.44 5.64 -2.80
C VAL A 90 -7.89 5.15 -2.87
N HIS A 91 -8.35 4.69 -4.03
CA HIS A 91 -9.68 4.10 -4.17
C HIS A 91 -9.83 2.79 -3.39
N MET A 92 -8.78 1.97 -3.25
CA MET A 92 -8.83 0.78 -2.39
C MET A 92 -9.08 1.13 -0.93
N LEU A 93 -8.33 2.08 -0.39
CA LEU A 93 -8.49 2.52 1.01
C LEU A 93 -9.84 3.20 1.23
N LEU A 94 -10.38 3.88 0.21
CA LEU A 94 -11.73 4.42 0.20
C LEU A 94 -12.84 3.39 -0.10
N ARG A 95 -12.51 2.10 -0.23
CA ARG A 95 -13.46 1.01 -0.57
C ARG A 95 -14.16 1.13 -1.92
N ASN A 96 -13.63 1.96 -2.82
CA ASN A 96 -14.09 2.14 -4.19
C ASN A 96 -13.42 1.13 -5.14
N PHE A 97 -13.68 -0.16 -4.91
CA PHE A 97 -12.93 -1.25 -5.57
C PHE A 97 -13.04 -1.27 -7.10
N ASP A 98 -14.17 -0.87 -7.66
CA ASP A 98 -14.37 -0.90 -9.11
C ASP A 98 -13.56 0.21 -9.80
N GLN A 99 -13.54 1.42 -9.21
CA GLN A 99 -12.68 2.52 -9.64
C GLN A 99 -11.20 2.17 -9.46
N ALA A 100 -10.84 1.52 -8.35
CA ALA A 100 -9.48 1.09 -8.09
C ALA A 100 -9.00 0.07 -9.15
N GLN A 101 -9.84 -0.90 -9.50
CA GLN A 101 -9.55 -1.89 -10.53
C GLN A 101 -9.38 -1.24 -11.91
N ALA A 102 -10.25 -0.29 -12.26
CA ALA A 102 -10.15 0.46 -13.51
C ALA A 102 -8.84 1.24 -13.59
N ALA A 103 -8.47 1.95 -12.52
CA ALA A 103 -7.23 2.71 -12.43
C ALA A 103 -5.99 1.80 -12.52
N ALA A 104 -5.97 0.65 -11.83
CA ALA A 104 -4.89 -0.33 -11.92
C ALA A 104 -4.67 -0.84 -13.35
N ASN A 105 -5.77 -1.20 -14.03
CA ASN A 105 -5.73 -1.66 -15.41
C ASN A 105 -5.26 -0.55 -16.36
N ARG A 106 -5.73 0.68 -16.15
CA ARG A 106 -5.33 1.84 -16.95
C ARG A 106 -3.84 2.15 -16.79
N ALA A 107 -3.30 2.11 -15.57
CA ALA A 107 -1.87 2.32 -15.32
C ALA A 107 -0.98 1.34 -16.11
N VAL A 108 -1.30 0.03 -16.08
CA VAL A 108 -0.53 -0.99 -16.81
C VAL A 108 -0.71 -0.86 -18.32
N ASN A 109 -1.92 -0.55 -18.80
CA ASN A 109 -2.18 -0.39 -20.24
C ASN A 109 -1.46 0.83 -20.82
N LEU A 110 -1.41 1.95 -20.09
CA LEU A 110 -0.71 3.16 -20.49
C LEU A 110 0.81 2.96 -20.52
N ASN A 111 1.35 2.23 -19.53
CA ASN A 111 2.78 1.92 -19.50
C ASN A 111 3.05 0.48 -18.98
N PRO A 112 3.19 -0.49 -19.89
CA PRO A 112 3.46 -1.89 -19.53
C PRO A 112 4.85 -2.14 -18.92
N ASN A 113 5.72 -1.14 -18.87
CA ASN A 113 7.06 -1.19 -18.26
C ASN A 113 7.12 -0.39 -16.96
N LEU A 114 5.99 0.13 -16.47
CA LEU A 114 5.90 0.82 -15.20
C LEU A 114 5.78 -0.19 -14.05
N ALA A 115 6.84 -0.33 -13.25
CA ALA A 115 6.85 -1.27 -12.13
C ALA A 115 5.72 -0.99 -11.12
N ILE A 116 5.46 0.28 -10.77
CA ILE A 116 4.39 0.66 -9.83
C ILE A 116 3.00 0.27 -10.37
N GLY A 117 2.76 0.32 -11.69
CA GLY A 117 1.48 -0.07 -12.29
C GLY A 117 1.18 -1.57 -12.07
N HIS A 118 2.19 -2.42 -12.26
CA HIS A 118 2.07 -3.85 -11.96
C HIS A 118 1.91 -4.09 -10.45
N PHE A 119 2.69 -3.40 -9.63
CA PHE A 119 2.59 -3.51 -8.17
C PHE A 119 1.18 -3.15 -7.63
N VAL A 120 0.58 -2.06 -8.09
CA VAL A 120 -0.76 -1.65 -7.59
C VAL A 120 -1.84 -2.64 -8.04
N ARG A 121 -1.72 -3.20 -9.25
CA ARG A 121 -2.65 -4.21 -9.75
C ARG A 121 -2.51 -5.55 -9.01
N CYS A 122 -1.30 -5.92 -8.62
CA CYS A 122 -1.09 -7.03 -7.68
C CYS A 122 -1.82 -6.77 -6.35
N GLY A 123 -1.67 -5.57 -5.78
CA GLY A 123 -2.42 -5.17 -4.58
C GLY A 123 -3.92 -5.35 -4.75
N MET A 124 -4.51 -4.78 -5.81
CA MET A 124 -5.93 -4.96 -6.16
C MET A 124 -6.34 -6.43 -6.17
N ASN A 125 -5.59 -7.25 -6.89
CA ASN A 125 -5.87 -8.67 -7.04
C ASN A 125 -5.82 -9.39 -5.69
N GLY A 126 -4.79 -9.14 -4.87
CA GLY A 126 -4.67 -9.72 -3.54
C GLY A 126 -5.86 -9.38 -2.63
N PHE A 127 -6.18 -8.09 -2.50
CA PHE A 127 -7.26 -7.62 -1.62
C PHE A 127 -8.68 -7.95 -2.10
N THR A 128 -8.84 -8.34 -3.37
CA THR A 128 -10.13 -8.74 -3.95
C THR A 128 -10.30 -10.25 -4.13
N GLY A 129 -9.36 -11.05 -3.60
CA GLY A 129 -9.44 -12.52 -3.63
C GLY A 129 -8.87 -13.18 -4.89
N HIS A 130 -8.25 -12.41 -5.78
CA HIS A 130 -7.62 -12.86 -7.03
C HIS A 130 -6.10 -12.99 -6.88
N GLY A 131 -5.63 -13.55 -5.75
CA GLY A 131 -4.20 -13.55 -5.39
C GLY A 131 -3.30 -14.22 -6.44
N LYS A 132 -3.82 -15.20 -7.20
CA LYS A 132 -3.06 -15.92 -8.23
C LYS A 132 -2.66 -15.01 -9.38
N GLU A 133 -3.59 -14.17 -9.83
CA GLU A 133 -3.41 -13.18 -10.89
C GLU A 133 -2.41 -12.10 -10.46
N GLY A 134 -2.35 -11.77 -9.17
CA GLY A 134 -1.38 -10.83 -8.61
C GLY A 134 0.09 -11.28 -8.71
N PHE A 135 0.37 -12.59 -8.74
CA PHE A 135 1.75 -13.07 -8.75
C PHE A 135 2.50 -12.79 -10.04
N GLU A 136 1.83 -12.81 -11.19
CA GLU A 136 2.45 -12.44 -12.47
C GLU A 136 2.86 -10.96 -12.46
N ASP A 137 1.98 -10.12 -11.92
CA ASP A 137 2.21 -8.70 -11.79
C ASP A 137 3.36 -8.39 -10.84
N ILE A 138 3.40 -8.99 -9.65
CA ILE A 138 4.47 -8.70 -8.70
C ILE A 138 5.83 -9.20 -9.17
N ALA A 139 5.87 -10.37 -9.83
CA ALA A 139 7.08 -10.88 -10.45
C ALA A 139 7.58 -9.94 -11.55
N LYS A 140 6.67 -9.36 -12.35
CA LYS A 140 7.03 -8.37 -13.36
C LYS A 140 7.49 -7.05 -12.74
N ALA A 141 6.81 -6.54 -11.72
CA ALA A 141 7.21 -5.33 -11.01
C ALA A 141 8.65 -5.45 -10.44
N MET A 142 8.95 -6.57 -9.77
CA MET A 142 10.28 -6.85 -9.22
C MET A 142 11.36 -7.00 -10.31
N ARG A 143 11.03 -7.55 -11.48
CA ARG A 143 11.96 -7.64 -12.61
C ARG A 143 12.23 -6.27 -13.26
N LEU A 144 11.20 -5.42 -13.36
CA LEU A 144 11.32 -4.07 -13.91
C LEU A 144 12.11 -3.14 -12.98
N SER A 145 11.98 -3.33 -11.66
CA SER A 145 12.67 -2.52 -10.64
C SER A 145 13.30 -3.41 -9.55
N PRO A 146 14.43 -4.08 -9.84
CA PRO A 146 15.04 -5.04 -8.90
C PRO A 146 15.65 -4.39 -7.65
N ARG A 147 15.88 -3.07 -7.67
CA ARG A 147 16.42 -2.26 -6.56
C ARG A 147 15.44 -1.17 -6.13
N ASP A 148 14.15 -1.44 -6.26
CA ASP A 148 13.11 -0.46 -5.93
C ASP A 148 13.20 -0.01 -4.46
N PRO A 149 13.18 1.30 -4.16
CA PRO A 149 13.17 1.79 -2.78
C PRO A 149 11.93 1.33 -1.99
N PHE A 150 10.83 1.00 -2.68
CA PHE A 150 9.58 0.52 -2.11
C PHE A 150 9.42 -1.00 -2.24
N ARG A 151 10.52 -1.76 -2.37
CA ARG A 151 10.48 -3.24 -2.43
C ARG A 151 9.71 -3.87 -1.26
N TRP A 152 9.73 -3.26 -0.09
CA TRP A 152 8.94 -3.71 1.07
C TRP A 152 7.43 -3.64 0.81
N CYS A 153 6.93 -2.65 0.05
CA CYS A 153 5.53 -2.62 -0.38
C CYS A 153 5.22 -3.80 -1.31
N PHE A 154 6.16 -4.17 -2.19
CA PHE A 154 5.97 -5.26 -3.14
C PHE A 154 5.85 -6.60 -2.40
N LEU A 155 6.66 -6.79 -1.35
CA LEU A 155 6.51 -7.94 -0.46
C LEU A 155 5.16 -7.91 0.27
N ASN A 156 4.70 -6.75 0.76
CA ASN A 156 3.42 -6.66 1.45
C ASN A 156 2.25 -7.15 0.58
N VAL A 157 2.13 -6.66 -0.66
CA VAL A 157 1.04 -7.13 -1.55
C VAL A 157 1.20 -8.59 -1.96
N LYS A 158 2.44 -9.10 -2.05
CA LYS A 158 2.70 -10.52 -2.26
C LYS A 158 2.20 -11.35 -1.07
N VAL A 159 2.42 -10.91 0.16
CA VAL A 159 1.88 -11.56 1.37
C VAL A 159 0.35 -11.55 1.33
N CYS A 160 -0.29 -10.44 0.97
CA CYS A 160 -1.75 -10.39 0.80
C CYS A 160 -2.24 -11.39 -0.25
N CYS A 161 -1.53 -11.57 -1.37
CA CYS A 161 -1.88 -12.60 -2.36
C CYS A 161 -1.82 -14.02 -1.79
N HIS A 162 -0.79 -14.34 -0.99
CA HIS A 162 -0.70 -15.64 -0.32
C HIS A 162 -1.83 -15.84 0.72
N ILE A 163 -2.15 -14.81 1.51
CA ILE A 163 -3.26 -14.86 2.46
C ILE A 163 -4.60 -15.06 1.74
N ALA A 164 -4.84 -14.37 0.62
CA ALA A 164 -6.03 -14.53 -0.20
C ALA A 164 -6.19 -15.99 -0.70
N LEU A 165 -5.08 -16.65 -1.01
CA LEU A 165 -5.02 -18.04 -1.47
C LEU A 165 -4.95 -19.07 -0.34
N ARG A 166 -4.92 -18.62 0.93
CA ARG A 166 -4.74 -19.49 2.12
C ARG A 166 -3.40 -20.25 2.13
N ASP A 167 -2.41 -19.74 1.42
CA ASP A 167 -1.05 -20.25 1.37
C ASP A 167 -0.20 -19.62 2.49
N HIS A 168 -0.48 -20.02 3.72
CA HIS A 168 0.10 -19.39 4.91
C HIS A 168 1.61 -19.66 5.05
N GLU A 169 2.12 -20.77 4.51
CA GLU A 169 3.56 -21.08 4.53
C GLU A 169 4.35 -20.08 3.70
N ALA A 170 3.92 -19.82 2.46
CA ALA A 170 4.59 -18.84 1.61
C ALA A 170 4.32 -17.40 2.07
N GLY A 171 3.12 -17.13 2.62
CA GLY A 171 2.80 -15.86 3.27
C GLY A 171 3.75 -15.56 4.44
N LEU A 172 4.00 -16.54 5.31
CA LEU A 172 4.94 -16.44 6.43
C LEU A 172 6.36 -16.12 5.97
N ALA A 173 6.84 -16.79 4.91
CA ALA A 173 8.16 -16.54 4.35
C ALA A 173 8.29 -15.10 3.82
N ALA A 174 7.31 -14.63 3.05
CA ALA A 174 7.30 -13.28 2.51
C ALA A 174 7.15 -12.20 3.60
N ALA A 175 6.36 -12.45 4.64
CA ALA A 175 6.23 -11.55 5.79
C ALA A 175 7.53 -11.45 6.60
N SER A 176 8.25 -12.57 6.76
CA SER A 176 9.55 -12.60 7.42
C SER A 176 10.60 -11.75 6.67
N GLU A 177 10.58 -11.83 5.34
CA GLU A 177 11.43 -11.00 4.48
C GLU A 177 11.06 -9.51 4.57
N LEU A 178 9.76 -9.20 4.61
CA LEU A 178 9.27 -7.83 4.76
C LEU A 178 9.76 -7.19 6.06
N ILE A 179 9.65 -7.89 7.19
CA ILE A 179 10.12 -7.41 8.50
C ILE A 179 11.63 -7.14 8.48
N THR A 180 12.41 -7.94 7.76
CA THR A 180 13.87 -7.71 7.61
C THR A 180 14.15 -6.39 6.88
N LEU A 181 13.32 -6.02 5.89
CA LEU A 181 13.48 -4.78 5.15
C LEU A 181 12.94 -3.55 5.89
N ARG A 182 11.80 -3.70 6.57
CA ARG A 182 11.07 -2.61 7.24
C ARG A 182 10.43 -3.11 8.55
N PRO A 183 11.21 -3.17 9.64
CA PRO A 183 10.71 -3.66 10.93
C PRO A 183 9.73 -2.69 11.61
N ASP A 184 9.69 -1.43 11.17
CA ASP A 184 8.80 -0.36 11.63
C ASP A 184 7.43 -0.37 10.95
N TYR A 185 7.25 -1.17 9.89
CA TYR A 185 6.00 -1.21 9.13
C TYR A 185 5.04 -2.25 9.70
N ILE A 186 3.92 -1.79 10.29
CA ILE A 186 2.94 -2.62 11.02
C ILE A 186 2.44 -3.86 10.25
N PHE A 187 2.32 -3.77 8.91
CA PHE A 187 1.84 -4.87 8.08
C PHE A 187 2.83 -6.03 7.98
N GLY A 188 4.11 -5.83 8.30
CA GLY A 188 5.08 -6.91 8.45
C GLY A 188 4.69 -7.89 9.56
N PRO A 189 4.77 -7.49 10.84
CA PRO A 189 4.44 -8.35 11.97
C PRO A 189 2.96 -8.76 11.99
N LEU A 190 2.03 -7.91 11.54
CA LEU A 190 0.61 -8.25 11.49
C LEU A 190 0.34 -9.43 10.56
N ASN A 191 0.84 -9.38 9.32
CA ASN A 191 0.64 -10.49 8.39
C ASN A 191 1.40 -11.76 8.85
N LEU A 192 2.53 -11.59 9.55
CA LEU A 192 3.25 -12.72 10.15
C LEU A 192 2.41 -13.38 11.25
N ALA A 193 1.76 -12.60 12.12
CA ALA A 193 0.86 -13.10 13.14
C ALA A 193 -0.30 -13.88 12.52
N VAL A 194 -0.95 -13.33 11.48
CA VAL A 194 -2.03 -13.99 10.73
C VAL A 194 -1.58 -15.36 10.20
N CYS A 195 -0.43 -15.41 9.52
CA CYS A 195 0.07 -16.66 8.95
C CYS A 195 0.46 -17.69 10.03
N CYS A 196 1.12 -17.24 11.11
CA CYS A 196 1.47 -18.10 12.23
C CYS A 196 0.24 -18.70 12.93
N GLY A 197 -0.82 -17.90 13.12
CA GLY A 197 -2.07 -18.37 13.72
C GLY A 197 -2.68 -19.52 12.93
N HIS A 198 -2.83 -19.36 11.61
CA HIS A 198 -3.35 -20.42 10.73
C HIS A 198 -2.45 -21.65 10.63
N LEU A 199 -1.13 -21.49 10.81
CA LEU A 199 -0.18 -22.60 10.84
C LEU A 199 -0.04 -23.27 12.22
N GLY A 200 -0.72 -22.76 13.25
CA GLY A 200 -0.59 -23.26 14.62
C GLY A 200 0.78 -22.96 15.26
N LEU A 201 1.54 -22.01 14.72
CA LEU A 201 2.83 -21.55 15.25
C LEU A 201 2.62 -20.53 16.36
N ILE A 202 1.96 -20.95 17.44
CA ILE A 202 1.35 -20.07 18.46
C ILE A 202 2.35 -19.09 19.05
N GLU A 203 3.49 -19.55 19.57
CA GLU A 203 4.48 -18.68 20.23
C GLU A 203 5.01 -17.60 19.28
N ARG A 204 5.28 -17.98 18.01
CA ARG A 204 5.75 -17.06 16.99
C ARG A 204 4.66 -16.08 16.57
N GLY A 205 3.41 -16.54 16.50
CA GLY A 205 2.24 -15.70 16.23
C GLY A 205 2.02 -14.66 17.33
N GLN A 206 2.08 -15.07 18.59
CA GLN A 206 1.96 -14.19 19.75
C GLN A 206 3.06 -13.12 19.79
N HIS A 207 4.32 -13.50 19.51
CA HIS A 207 5.41 -12.53 19.41
C HIS A 207 5.17 -11.50 18.31
N ALA A 208 4.74 -11.95 17.12
CA ALA A 208 4.45 -11.06 16.01
C ALA A 208 3.25 -10.15 16.28
N LEU A 209 2.23 -10.66 16.96
CA LEU A 209 1.11 -9.86 17.43
C LEU A 209 1.58 -8.81 18.45
N ALA A 210 2.44 -9.18 19.41
CA ALA A 210 3.00 -8.23 20.36
C ALA A 210 3.82 -7.12 19.66
N ASP A 211 4.60 -7.47 18.62
CA ASP A 211 5.30 -6.48 17.79
C ASP A 211 4.33 -5.54 17.05
N THR A 212 3.20 -6.07 16.57
CA THR A 212 2.13 -5.28 15.94
C THR A 212 1.55 -4.28 16.93
N LEU A 213 1.18 -4.74 18.13
CA LEU A 213 0.61 -3.92 19.21
C LEU A 213 1.59 -2.88 19.78
N ARG A 214 2.90 -3.14 19.67
CA ARG A 214 3.95 -2.19 20.03
C ARG A 214 4.04 -1.03 19.03
N ILE A 215 3.74 -1.27 17.76
CA ILE A 215 3.74 -0.24 16.71
C ILE A 215 2.43 0.56 16.77
N GLU A 216 1.30 -0.11 16.92
CA GLU A 216 -0.03 0.51 17.05
C GLU A 216 -0.72 -0.01 18.30
N SER A 217 -0.84 0.86 19.31
CA SER A 217 -1.48 0.52 20.58
C SER A 217 -3.01 0.52 20.49
N ASN A 218 -3.59 1.28 19.55
CA ASN A 218 -5.02 1.32 19.31
C ASN A 218 -5.39 0.35 18.18
N PHE A 219 -5.25 -0.94 18.46
CA PHE A 219 -5.40 -2.02 17.50
C PHE A 219 -6.67 -2.84 17.75
N ASP A 220 -7.80 -2.32 17.27
CA ASP A 220 -9.10 -2.97 17.32
C ASP A 220 -9.56 -3.46 15.93
N ARG A 221 -10.71 -4.11 15.89
CA ARG A 221 -11.33 -4.55 14.61
C ARG A 221 -11.48 -3.39 13.63
N ALA A 222 -11.90 -2.22 14.08
CA ALA A 222 -12.14 -1.07 13.22
C ALA A 222 -10.84 -0.55 12.59
N PHE A 223 -9.73 -0.55 13.32
CA PHE A 223 -8.41 -0.25 12.79
C PHE A 223 -8.03 -1.23 11.67
N ILE A 224 -8.15 -2.53 11.91
CA ILE A 224 -7.82 -3.57 10.90
C ILE A 224 -8.70 -3.39 9.66
N GLU A 225 -10.00 -3.20 9.87
CA GLU A 225 -10.98 -2.97 8.80
C GLU A 225 -10.82 -1.63 8.10
N ASN A 226 -10.07 -0.67 8.62
CA ASN A 226 -9.76 0.56 7.89
C ASN A 226 -8.41 0.47 7.17
N ALA A 227 -7.41 -0.11 7.82
CA ALA A 227 -6.05 -0.20 7.31
C ALA A 227 -5.85 -1.30 6.25
N TRP A 228 -6.59 -2.42 6.31
CA TRP A 228 -6.50 -3.51 5.32
C TRP A 228 -7.74 -3.57 4.42
N PRO A 229 -7.61 -3.21 3.13
CA PRO A 229 -8.74 -3.10 2.22
C PRO A 229 -9.29 -4.43 1.67
N TRP A 230 -9.46 -5.48 2.47
CA TRP A 230 -10.10 -6.73 1.98
C TRP A 230 -11.53 -6.46 1.50
N LYS A 231 -11.85 -6.82 0.25
CA LYS A 231 -13.16 -6.56 -0.37
C LYS A 231 -14.25 -7.49 0.15
N ALA A 232 -13.95 -8.78 0.28
CA ALA A 232 -14.92 -9.77 0.72
C ALA A 232 -14.82 -9.98 2.23
N GLU A 233 -15.97 -10.01 2.89
CA GLU A 233 -16.08 -10.25 4.34
C GLU A 233 -15.39 -11.55 4.75
N LYS A 234 -15.53 -12.62 3.95
CA LYS A 234 -14.86 -13.91 4.18
C LYS A 234 -13.32 -13.81 4.24
N ASP A 235 -12.73 -12.85 3.53
CA ASP A 235 -11.28 -12.67 3.49
C ASP A 235 -10.81 -11.84 4.69
N MET A 236 -11.59 -10.82 5.07
CA MET A 236 -11.38 -10.10 6.32
C MET A 236 -11.52 -11.02 7.53
N GLU A 237 -12.59 -11.82 7.62
CA GLU A 237 -12.80 -12.76 8.72
C GLU A 237 -11.70 -13.82 8.79
N HIS A 238 -11.12 -14.23 7.65
CA HIS A 238 -9.95 -15.10 7.64
C HIS A 238 -8.71 -14.45 8.27
N VAL A 239 -8.50 -13.15 8.03
CA VAL A 239 -7.43 -12.40 8.69
C VAL A 239 -7.69 -12.28 10.18
N LEU A 240 -8.91 -11.91 10.59
CA LEU A 240 -9.29 -11.80 12.00
C LEU A 240 -9.16 -13.14 12.72
N GLU A 241 -9.53 -14.26 12.08
CA GLU A 241 -9.34 -15.61 12.60
C GLU A 241 -7.85 -15.89 12.86
N GLY A 242 -6.98 -15.60 11.90
CA GLY A 242 -5.54 -15.81 12.05
C GLY A 242 -4.95 -15.00 13.21
N LEU A 243 -5.42 -13.77 13.40
CA LEU A 243 -5.05 -12.94 14.56
C LEU A 243 -5.57 -13.52 15.87
N ARG A 244 -6.83 -13.98 15.93
CA ARG A 244 -7.41 -14.62 17.12
C ARG A 244 -6.66 -15.90 17.49
N LEU A 245 -6.30 -16.72 16.51
CA LEU A 245 -5.43 -17.90 16.70
C LEU A 245 -4.03 -17.52 17.20
N ALA A 246 -3.54 -16.32 16.86
CA ALA A 246 -2.29 -15.76 17.37
C ALA A 246 -2.44 -15.05 18.73
N GLY A 247 -3.63 -15.03 19.33
CA GLY A 247 -3.90 -14.47 20.67
C GLY A 247 -4.45 -13.04 20.69
N TRP A 248 -4.98 -12.53 19.57
CA TRP A 248 -5.68 -11.25 19.56
C TRP A 248 -7.11 -11.39 20.12
N GLU A 249 -7.52 -10.47 20.99
CA GLU A 249 -8.79 -10.57 21.74
C GLU A 249 -9.92 -9.68 21.20
N GLY A 250 -9.64 -8.77 20.26
CA GLY A 250 -10.65 -7.90 19.63
C GLY A 250 -10.51 -6.42 19.96
#